data_AF-A0A427A3C8-F1
#
_entry.id   AF-A0A427A3C8-F1
#
_cell.length_a   1.000
_cell.length_b   1.000
_cell.length_c   1.000
_cell.angle_alpha   90.00
_cell.angle_beta   90.00
_cell.angle_gamma   90.00
#
_symmetry.space_group_name_H-M   'P 1'
#
loop_
_entity.id
_entity.type
_entity.pdbx_description
1 polymer ?
#
loop_
_entity_poly.entity_id
_entity_poly.type
_entity_poly.pdbx_seq_one_letter_code
_entity_poly.pdbx_strand_id
1 'polypeptide(L)'
;MDSVDETASLAGPPDVAESSHHLPSALPYFSALVGRLNPILRVLLRQPSELADAPAATIKRSAVESLDSDLRRSRCLAERSTGYPSAVATRLLDGAARNLARGVRVLAGAWANAPAEIRGEMEALQMELMEARFQGPASDKGGGTHVDTEDLVVRIKNGEEDELWVVISEIEVLLGEGLVWEEGWRLISALLNRLASAKSANRLKMIPVLRSLASYSTENKVAFRVYLCPFHFDFHIIQS
;
A
#
# COMPACT_ATOMS: atom_id res chain seq x y z
N MET A 1 -19.09 74.57 23.87
CA MET A 1 -19.60 73.46 23.05
C MET A 1 -18.48 72.45 22.98
N ASP A 2 -18.19 71.74 24.08
CA ASP A 2 -18.95 70.56 24.59
C ASP A 2 -18.89 69.44 23.54
N SER A 3 -18.59 68.16 23.77
CA SER A 3 -18.47 67.34 24.97
C SER A 3 -18.09 65.93 24.47
N VAL A 4 -17.09 65.30 25.11
CA VAL A 4 -17.04 63.92 25.66
C VAL A 4 -17.41 62.69 24.80
N ASP A 5 -16.52 61.69 24.90
CA ASP A 5 -16.64 60.22 24.77
C ASP A 5 -16.90 59.56 23.42
N GLU A 6 -16.12 58.52 23.09
CA GLU A 6 -16.42 57.16 23.57
C GLU A 6 -15.43 56.13 22.96
N THR A 7 -14.81 55.33 23.83
CA THR A 7 -14.00 54.16 23.50
C THR A 7 -14.89 52.93 23.28
N ALA A 8 -14.73 52.21 22.15
CA ALA A 8 -15.12 50.80 22.01
C ALA A 8 -14.23 50.16 20.92
N SER A 9 -13.19 49.41 21.27
CA SER A 9 -13.24 47.96 21.50
C SER A 9 -13.92 47.18 20.38
N LEU A 10 -13.11 46.76 19.40
CA LEU A 10 -13.38 45.57 18.59
C LEU A 10 -12.10 44.76 18.58
N ALA A 11 -11.95 43.94 19.62
CA ALA A 11 -11.15 42.74 19.55
C ALA A 11 -11.70 41.92 18.38
N GLY A 12 -10.98 41.92 17.25
CA GLY A 12 -11.16 40.88 16.25
C GLY A 12 -10.95 39.53 16.95
N PRO A 13 -11.76 38.51 16.65
CA PRO A 13 -11.52 37.18 17.21
C PRO A 13 -10.07 36.80 16.94
N PRO A 14 -9.38 36.11 17.87
CA PRO A 14 -8.05 35.62 17.58
C PRO A 14 -8.19 34.77 16.33
N ASP A 15 -7.41 35.11 15.29
CA ASP A 15 -7.11 34.18 14.23
C ASP A 15 -6.77 32.88 14.93
N VAL A 16 -7.72 31.94 14.86
CA VAL A 16 -7.44 30.54 15.13
C VAL A 16 -6.47 30.26 14.03
N ALA A 17 -5.18 30.41 14.33
CA ALA A 17 -4.10 29.95 13.51
C ALA A 17 -4.50 28.52 13.23
N GLU A 18 -5.04 28.32 12.02
CA GLU A 18 -5.31 27.04 11.47
C GLU A 18 -4.03 26.30 11.78
N SER A 19 -4.14 25.35 12.70
CA SER A 19 -3.11 24.37 12.92
C SER A 19 -3.08 23.61 11.61
N SER A 20 -2.39 24.21 10.65
CA SER A 20 -1.89 23.62 9.44
C SER A 20 -1.06 22.47 9.98
N HIS A 21 -1.74 21.33 10.15
CA HIS A 21 -1.13 20.04 10.27
C HIS A 21 -0.38 19.84 8.95
N HIS A 22 0.77 20.50 8.84
CA HIS A 22 1.85 20.06 8.01
C HIS A 22 1.97 18.58 8.33
N LEU A 23 1.71 17.72 7.36
CA LEU A 23 1.84 16.28 7.47
C LEU A 23 3.28 15.96 7.04
N PRO A 24 4.31 16.14 7.90
CA PRO A 24 5.68 16.30 7.45
C PRO A 24 6.41 14.95 7.42
N SER A 25 5.72 13.81 7.56
CA SER A 25 6.39 12.52 7.73
C SER A 25 5.50 11.28 7.53
N ALA A 26 4.89 11.12 6.35
CA ALA A 26 4.10 9.93 6.01
C ALA A 26 4.86 8.60 6.24
N LEU A 27 6.13 8.55 5.82
CA LEU A 27 6.96 7.35 5.99
C LEU A 27 7.38 7.12 7.46
N PRO A 28 7.88 8.12 8.22
CA PRO A 28 8.11 7.93 9.65
C PRO A 28 6.86 7.55 10.44
N TYR A 29 5.69 8.12 10.11
CA TYR A 29 4.42 7.73 10.73
C TYR A 29 4.06 6.28 10.41
N PHE A 30 4.17 5.85 9.14
CA PHE A 30 3.98 4.46 8.74
C PHE A 30 4.95 3.52 9.47
N SER A 31 6.23 3.91 9.57
CA SER A 31 7.26 3.15 10.28
C SER A 31 6.93 3.01 11.78
N ALA A 32 6.40 4.05 12.42
CA ALA A 32 5.95 3.99 13.81
C ALA A 32 4.81 2.97 14.00
N LEU A 33 3.83 2.95 13.08
CA LEU A 33 2.75 1.95 13.09
C LEU A 33 3.28 0.52 12.90
N VAL A 34 4.20 0.30 11.94
CA VAL A 34 4.86 -1.01 11.77
C VAL A 34 5.60 -1.42 13.04
N GLY A 35 6.25 -0.46 13.71
CA GLY A 35 6.98 -0.69 14.97
C GLY A 35 6.10 -1.23 16.11
N ARG A 36 4.78 -0.98 16.09
CA ARG A 36 3.84 -1.54 17.07
C ARG A 36 3.67 -3.06 16.96
N LEU A 37 4.17 -3.71 15.91
CA LEU A 37 4.22 -5.17 15.84
C LEU A 37 5.26 -5.79 16.79
N ASN A 38 6.26 -5.03 17.24
CA ASN A 38 7.35 -5.53 18.08
C ASN A 38 6.90 -6.31 19.33
N PRO A 39 5.98 -5.83 20.19
CA PRO A 39 5.50 -6.60 21.33
C PRO A 39 4.84 -7.94 20.92
N ILE A 40 4.07 -7.94 19.84
CA ILE A 40 3.41 -9.14 19.30
C ILE A 40 4.46 -10.15 18.82
N LEU A 41 5.44 -9.70 18.02
CA LEU A 41 6.50 -10.54 17.49
C LEU A 41 7.40 -11.12 18.58
N ARG A 42 7.71 -10.34 19.63
CA ARG A 42 8.51 -10.83 20.77
C ARG A 42 7.85 -12.00 21.46
N VAL A 43 6.54 -11.98 21.64
CA VAL A 43 5.80 -13.10 22.25
C VAL A 43 5.70 -14.28 21.28
N LEU A 44 5.46 -14.02 20.00
CA LEU A 44 5.35 -15.05 18.95
C LEU A 44 6.66 -15.84 18.78
N LEU A 45 7.80 -15.17 18.94
CA LEU A 45 9.14 -15.75 18.78
C LEU A 45 9.70 -16.38 20.06
N ARG A 46 8.98 -16.36 21.19
CA ARG A 46 9.44 -17.06 22.40
C ARG A 46 9.53 -18.57 22.17
N GLN A 47 10.59 -19.17 22.69
CA GLN A 47 10.82 -20.62 22.60
C GLN A 47 9.76 -21.39 23.40
N PRO A 48 9.29 -22.56 22.91
CA PRO A 48 8.32 -23.39 23.64
C PRO A 48 8.78 -23.78 25.06
N SER A 49 10.09 -23.88 25.29
CA SER A 49 10.69 -24.23 26.59
C SER A 49 10.51 -23.17 27.68
N GLU A 50 10.22 -21.91 27.31
CA GLU A 50 9.94 -20.83 28.27
C GLU A 50 8.45 -20.73 28.66
N LEU A 51 7.58 -21.49 27.98
CA LEU A 51 6.13 -21.60 28.26
C LEU A 51 5.81 -22.97 28.87
N ALA A 52 6.58 -23.41 29.85
CA ALA A 52 6.49 -24.75 30.45
C ALA A 52 5.10 -25.15 30.96
N ASP A 53 4.16 -24.20 31.15
CA ASP A 53 2.79 -24.45 31.61
C ASP A 53 1.68 -24.08 30.61
N ALA A 54 2.00 -23.60 29.40
CA ALA A 54 0.99 -23.24 28.40
C ALA A 54 1.01 -24.23 27.23
N PRO A 55 -0.15 -24.78 26.81
CA PRO A 55 -0.20 -25.64 25.62
C PRO A 55 0.36 -24.84 24.46
N ALA A 56 1.48 -25.34 23.91
CA ALA A 56 2.27 -24.68 22.88
C ALA A 56 1.37 -23.91 21.91
N ALA A 57 1.57 -22.59 21.84
CA ALA A 57 0.81 -21.64 21.05
C ALA A 57 0.65 -22.17 19.61
N THR A 58 -0.49 -22.82 19.34
CA THR A 58 -0.73 -23.41 18.03
C THR A 58 -1.27 -22.32 17.13
N ILE A 59 -0.40 -21.41 16.71
CA ILE A 59 -0.70 -20.42 15.67
C ILE A 59 -0.53 -21.07 14.30
N LYS A 60 -1.47 -20.82 13.38
CA LYS A 60 -1.34 -21.33 12.02
C LYS A 60 -0.14 -20.68 11.34
N ARG A 61 0.83 -21.50 10.89
CA ARG A 61 2.05 -21.04 10.20
C ARG A 61 1.73 -20.12 9.01
N SER A 62 0.69 -20.44 8.25
CA SER A 62 0.27 -19.62 7.09
C SER A 62 -0.15 -18.20 7.46
N ALA A 63 -0.67 -17.96 8.68
CA ALA A 63 -0.99 -16.61 9.14
C ALA A 63 0.29 -15.80 9.42
N VAL A 64 1.31 -16.45 9.98
CA VAL A 64 2.63 -15.85 10.22
C VAL A 64 3.33 -15.56 8.89
N GLU A 65 3.31 -16.50 7.94
CA GLU A 65 3.88 -16.33 6.60
C GLU A 65 3.19 -15.21 5.80
N SER A 66 1.87 -15.07 5.95
CA SER A 66 1.12 -13.97 5.34
C SER A 66 1.56 -12.62 5.89
N LEU A 67 1.69 -12.48 7.20
CA LEU A 67 2.13 -11.24 7.84
C LEU A 67 3.59 -10.92 7.49
N ASP A 68 4.47 -11.92 7.45
CA ASP A 68 5.86 -11.78 7.00
C ASP A 68 5.93 -11.25 5.56
N SER A 69 5.10 -11.78 4.66
CA SER A 69 5.02 -11.29 3.27
C SER A 69 4.60 -9.81 3.23
N ASP A 70 3.59 -9.41 4.02
CA ASP A 70 3.14 -8.01 4.05
C ASP A 70 4.20 -7.07 4.64
N LEU A 71 4.99 -7.53 5.61
CA LEU A 71 6.13 -6.80 6.15
C LEU A 71 7.25 -6.63 5.12
N ARG A 72 7.61 -7.69 4.39
CA ARG A 72 8.62 -7.62 3.32
C ARG A 72 8.22 -6.65 2.22
N ARG A 73 6.97 -6.70 1.77
CA ARG A 73 6.41 -5.74 0.79
C ARG A 73 6.44 -4.31 1.31
N SER A 74 6.07 -4.11 2.58
CA SER A 74 6.12 -2.79 3.23
C SER A 74 7.54 -2.23 3.29
N ARG A 75 8.53 -3.11 3.53
CA ARG A 75 9.95 -2.76 3.49
C ARG A 75 10.41 -2.41 2.08
N CYS A 76 10.11 -3.22 1.06
CA CYS A 76 10.41 -2.91 -0.34
C CYS A 76 9.83 -1.55 -0.74
N LEU A 77 8.57 -1.27 -0.34
CA LEU A 77 7.95 0.04 -0.55
C LEU A 77 8.72 1.18 0.13
N ALA A 78 9.12 1.01 1.40
CA ALA A 78 9.85 2.01 2.15
C ALA A 78 11.23 2.33 1.50
N GLU A 79 11.96 1.30 1.07
CA GLU A 79 13.25 1.44 0.38
C GLU A 79 13.15 2.22 -0.95
N ARG A 80 11.96 2.24 -1.57
CA ARG A 80 11.68 2.94 -2.83
C ARG A 80 10.94 4.26 -2.67
N SER A 81 10.47 4.57 -1.46
CA SER A 81 9.55 5.69 -1.21
C SER A 81 10.09 7.07 -1.60
N THR A 82 11.41 7.22 -1.73
CA THR A 82 12.07 8.45 -2.18
C THR A 82 12.01 8.68 -3.70
N GLY A 83 11.66 7.65 -4.48
CA GLY A 83 11.58 7.72 -5.95
C GLY A 83 10.17 8.03 -6.49
N TYR A 84 9.14 8.04 -5.62
CA TYR A 84 7.76 8.24 -6.05
C TYR A 84 7.33 9.70 -5.96
N PRO A 85 6.39 10.13 -6.82
CA PRO A 85 5.59 11.32 -6.55
C PRO A 85 4.90 11.17 -5.19
N SER A 86 4.85 12.25 -4.40
CA SER A 86 4.30 12.22 -3.04
C SER A 86 2.88 11.63 -2.98
N ALA A 87 2.01 11.99 -3.93
CA ALA A 87 0.65 11.44 -4.03
C ALA A 87 0.64 9.91 -4.22
N VAL A 88 1.52 9.40 -5.09
CA VAL A 88 1.66 7.95 -5.33
C VAL A 88 2.19 7.25 -4.09
N ALA A 89 3.24 7.81 -3.47
CA ALA A 89 3.84 7.26 -2.26
C ALA A 89 2.82 7.12 -1.12
N THR A 90 2.02 8.17 -0.88
CA THR A 90 1.02 8.18 0.21
C THR A 90 -0.10 7.16 -0.02
N ARG A 91 -0.57 6.97 -1.26
CA ARG A 91 -1.54 5.91 -1.60
C ARG A 91 -0.97 4.50 -1.47
N LEU A 92 0.29 4.31 -1.82
CA LEU A 92 0.97 3.03 -1.62
C LEU A 92 1.09 2.70 -0.13
N LEU A 93 1.41 3.70 0.71
CA LEU A 93 1.44 3.55 2.16
C LEU A 93 0.05 3.25 2.74
N ASP A 94 -1.01 3.91 2.25
CA ASP A 94 -2.39 3.59 2.62
C ASP A 94 -2.73 2.11 2.29
N GLY A 95 -2.33 1.64 1.11
CA GLY A 95 -2.50 0.24 0.70
C GLY A 95 -1.72 -0.73 1.59
N ALA A 96 -0.46 -0.42 1.89
CA ALA A 96 0.40 -1.22 2.75
C ALA A 96 -0.16 -1.32 4.19
N ALA A 97 -0.62 -0.21 4.76
CA ALA A 97 -1.21 -0.20 6.10
C ALA A 97 -2.47 -1.08 6.17
N ARG A 98 -3.36 -1.00 5.17
CA ARG A 98 -4.54 -1.89 5.10
C ARG A 98 -4.17 -3.36 4.90
N ASN A 99 -3.11 -3.68 4.16
CA ASN A 99 -2.60 -5.05 4.05
C ASN A 99 -2.13 -5.57 5.41
N LEU A 100 -1.28 -4.80 6.10
CA LEU A 100 -0.81 -5.14 7.44
C LEU A 100 -1.97 -5.30 8.44
N ALA A 101 -2.95 -4.41 8.42
CA ALA A 101 -4.14 -4.53 9.28
C ALA A 101 -4.88 -5.85 9.04
N ARG A 102 -5.06 -6.25 7.78
CA ARG A 102 -5.66 -7.54 7.43
C ARG A 102 -4.79 -8.71 7.88
N GLY A 103 -3.47 -8.62 7.70
CA GLY A 103 -2.51 -9.62 8.18
C GLY A 103 -2.56 -9.80 9.69
N VAL A 104 -2.59 -8.70 10.46
CA VAL A 104 -2.75 -8.70 11.93
C VAL A 104 -4.07 -9.34 12.33
N ARG A 105 -5.18 -9.03 11.65
CA ARG A 105 -6.48 -9.65 11.92
C ARG A 105 -6.46 -11.16 11.68
N VAL A 106 -5.84 -11.60 10.59
CA VAL A 106 -5.67 -13.03 10.25
C VAL A 106 -4.82 -13.72 11.32
N LEU A 107 -3.74 -13.08 11.77
CA LEU A 107 -2.88 -13.56 12.85
C LEU A 107 -3.67 -13.74 14.15
N ALA A 108 -4.43 -12.73 14.56
CA ALA A 108 -5.24 -12.76 15.78
C ALA A 108 -6.28 -13.90 15.74
N GLY A 109 -6.96 -14.07 14.61
CA GLY A 109 -7.91 -15.18 14.42
C GLY A 109 -7.25 -16.56 14.38
N ALA A 110 -5.97 -16.64 13.99
CA ALA A 110 -5.20 -17.88 13.94
C ALA A 110 -4.49 -18.23 15.26
N TRP A 111 -4.45 -17.31 16.23
CA TRP A 111 -3.75 -17.48 17.50
C TRP A 111 -4.74 -17.66 18.66
N ALA A 112 -5.31 -18.86 18.78
CA ALA A 112 -6.37 -19.16 19.74
C ALA A 112 -6.02 -18.78 21.19
N ASN A 113 -4.81 -19.14 21.63
CA ASN A 113 -4.31 -18.94 22.99
C ASN A 113 -3.41 -17.70 23.14
N ALA A 114 -3.61 -16.65 22.32
CA ALA A 114 -2.87 -15.39 22.49
C ALA A 114 -3.18 -14.80 23.88
N PRO A 115 -2.16 -14.33 24.63
CA PRO A 115 -2.37 -13.60 25.88
C PRO A 115 -3.33 -12.41 25.70
N ALA A 116 -4.15 -12.11 26.71
CA ALA A 116 -5.16 -11.06 26.61
C ALA A 116 -4.56 -9.69 26.24
N GLU A 117 -3.40 -9.35 26.80
CA GLU A 117 -2.64 -8.15 26.47
C GLU A 117 -2.24 -8.11 24.98
N ILE A 118 -1.68 -9.21 24.46
CA ILE A 118 -1.28 -9.32 23.04
C ILE A 118 -2.48 -9.28 22.11
N ARG A 119 -3.62 -9.84 22.53
CA ARG A 119 -4.88 -9.74 21.79
C ARG A 119 -5.36 -8.29 21.70
N GLY A 120 -5.33 -7.57 22.82
CA GLY A 120 -5.67 -6.14 22.86
C GLY A 120 -4.73 -5.30 21.98
N GLU A 121 -3.42 -5.58 22.01
CA GLU A 121 -2.45 -4.92 21.12
C GLU A 121 -2.73 -5.19 19.63
N MET A 122 -3.05 -6.44 19.26
CA MET A 122 -3.42 -6.77 17.88
C MET A 122 -4.69 -6.05 17.43
N GLU A 123 -5.71 -5.96 18.29
CA GLU A 123 -6.97 -5.25 17.99
C GLU A 123 -6.76 -3.74 17.83
N ALA A 124 -6.03 -3.12 18.77
CA ALA A 124 -5.69 -1.70 18.69
C ALA A 124 -4.85 -1.37 17.45
N LEU A 125 -3.84 -2.19 17.16
CA LEU A 125 -2.99 -2.00 15.99
C LEU A 125 -3.77 -2.18 14.69
N GLN A 126 -4.65 -3.17 14.60
CA GLN A 126 -5.52 -3.34 13.43
C GLN A 126 -6.33 -2.08 13.16
N MET A 127 -6.94 -1.49 14.20
CA MET A 127 -7.75 -0.28 14.06
C MET A 127 -6.91 0.92 13.62
N GLU A 128 -5.77 1.16 14.27
CA GLU A 128 -4.88 2.26 13.90
C GLU A 128 -4.37 2.15 12.46
N LEU A 129 -4.00 0.95 12.01
CA LEU A 129 -3.57 0.72 10.62
C LEU A 129 -4.69 0.94 9.60
N MET A 130 -5.95 0.63 9.93
CA MET A 130 -7.10 0.85 9.04
C MET A 130 -7.49 2.33 8.93
N GLU A 131 -7.44 3.05 10.06
CA GLU A 131 -7.76 4.47 10.16
C GLU A 131 -6.61 5.38 9.73
N ALA A 132 -5.39 4.85 9.62
CA ALA A 132 -4.25 5.60 9.11
C ALA A 132 -4.55 6.23 7.74
N ARG A 133 -4.20 7.51 7.62
CA ARG A 133 -4.27 8.28 6.38
C ARG A 133 -2.92 8.94 6.17
N PHE A 134 -2.26 8.60 5.07
CA PHE A 134 -0.94 9.15 4.72
C PHE A 134 -1.03 10.32 3.74
N GLN A 135 -2.21 10.56 3.17
CA GLN A 135 -2.45 11.64 2.22
C GLN A 135 -2.30 13.01 2.91
N GLY A 136 -1.53 13.91 2.30
CA GLY A 136 -1.57 15.34 2.62
C GLY A 136 -2.82 16.01 2.01
N PRO A 137 -3.15 17.26 2.37
CA PRO A 137 -4.22 17.99 1.72
C PRO A 137 -3.98 17.97 0.21
N ALA A 138 -5.03 17.67 -0.56
CA ALA A 138 -4.96 17.49 -2.00
C ALA A 138 -4.28 18.72 -2.64
N SER A 139 -3.01 18.57 -3.02
CA SER A 139 -2.37 19.56 -3.87
C SER A 139 -3.00 19.40 -5.24
N ASP A 140 -3.93 20.30 -5.54
CA ASP A 140 -4.55 20.45 -6.83
C ASP A 140 -3.47 20.59 -7.92
N LYS A 141 -3.75 19.95 -9.07
CA LYS A 141 -3.06 20.01 -10.36
C LYS A 141 -1.72 19.27 -10.47
N GLY A 142 -1.82 18.06 -11.03
CA GLY A 142 -1.52 17.89 -12.47
C GLY A 142 -0.16 18.40 -12.96
N GLY A 143 0.89 18.31 -12.14
CA GLY A 143 2.24 18.30 -12.66
C GLY A 143 2.41 16.98 -13.41
N GLY A 144 2.47 17.05 -14.75
CA GLY A 144 2.68 15.89 -15.62
C GLY A 144 3.88 15.10 -15.15
N THR A 145 3.63 14.12 -14.29
CA THR A 145 4.67 13.29 -13.73
C THR A 145 4.93 12.27 -14.81
N HIS A 146 6.01 12.47 -15.55
CA HIS A 146 6.47 11.49 -16.51
C HIS A 146 6.80 10.20 -15.73
N VAL A 147 6.01 9.16 -15.96
CA VAL A 147 6.23 7.85 -15.36
C VAL A 147 7.44 7.22 -16.04
N ASP A 148 8.47 6.87 -15.27
CA ASP A 148 9.61 6.12 -15.79
C ASP A 148 9.18 4.68 -16.11
N THR A 149 8.70 4.51 -17.35
CA THR A 149 8.20 3.23 -17.84
C THR A 149 9.33 2.20 -17.94
N GLU A 150 10.57 2.63 -18.17
CA GLU A 150 11.71 1.72 -18.25
C GLU A 150 12.02 1.10 -16.88
N ASP A 151 12.09 1.92 -15.83
CA ASP A 151 12.30 1.44 -14.46
C ASP A 151 11.22 0.42 -14.06
N LEU A 152 9.95 0.71 -14.35
CA LEU A 152 8.84 -0.20 -14.07
C LEU A 152 8.97 -1.53 -14.83
N VAL A 153 9.33 -1.48 -16.11
CA VAL A 153 9.56 -2.68 -16.92
C VAL A 153 10.71 -3.51 -16.36
N VAL A 154 11.82 -2.89 -15.97
CA VAL A 154 12.97 -3.56 -15.35
C VAL A 154 12.56 -4.24 -14.04
N ARG A 155 11.81 -3.53 -13.18
CA ARG A 155 11.31 -4.09 -11.91
C ARG A 155 10.32 -5.23 -12.09
N ILE A 156 9.44 -5.17 -13.09
CA ILE A 156 8.54 -6.30 -13.40
C ILE A 156 9.34 -7.54 -13.84
N LYS A 157 10.34 -7.35 -14.70
CA LYS A 157 11.14 -8.46 -15.26
C LYS A 157 12.04 -9.12 -14.20
N ASN A 158 12.71 -8.30 -13.40
CA ASN A 158 13.81 -8.75 -12.55
C ASN A 158 13.45 -8.78 -11.05
N GLY A 159 12.35 -8.14 -10.65
CA GLY A 159 11.94 -8.07 -9.25
C GLY A 159 11.56 -9.43 -8.68
N GLU A 160 12.04 -9.69 -7.47
CA GLU A 160 11.57 -10.79 -6.62
C GLU A 160 10.08 -10.62 -6.28
N GLU A 161 9.45 -11.66 -5.74
CA GLU A 161 7.99 -11.69 -5.55
C GLU A 161 7.42 -10.50 -4.73
N ASP A 162 8.15 -10.01 -3.73
CA ASP A 162 7.72 -8.87 -2.92
C ASP A 162 7.86 -7.53 -3.66
N GLU A 163 8.95 -7.34 -4.41
CA GLU A 163 9.14 -6.17 -5.28
C GLU A 163 8.14 -6.18 -6.43
N LEU A 164 7.87 -7.36 -7.00
CA LEU A 164 6.86 -7.54 -8.04
C LEU A 164 5.47 -7.11 -7.53
N TRP A 165 5.10 -7.47 -6.29
CA TRP A 165 3.85 -7.02 -5.69
C TRP A 165 3.79 -5.50 -5.54
N VAL A 166 4.90 -4.88 -5.11
CA VAL A 166 5.00 -3.43 -4.93
C VAL A 166 4.86 -2.71 -6.27
N VAL A 167 5.60 -3.12 -7.30
CA VAL A 167 5.52 -2.48 -8.63
C VAL A 167 4.15 -2.65 -9.27
N ILE A 168 3.45 -3.78 -9.07
CA ILE A 168 2.06 -3.95 -9.54
C ILE A 168 1.12 -2.97 -8.79
N SER A 169 1.33 -2.76 -7.49
CA SER A 169 0.55 -1.79 -6.70
C SER A 169 0.80 -0.35 -7.15
N GLU A 170 2.04 -0.04 -7.51
CA GLU A 170 2.41 1.26 -8.05
C GLU A 170 1.69 1.54 -9.36
N ILE A 171 1.71 0.59 -10.31
CA ILE A 171 0.98 0.72 -11.57
C ILE A 171 -0.52 0.90 -11.34
N GLU A 172 -1.11 0.17 -10.39
CA GLU A 172 -2.52 0.32 -10.00
C GLU A 172 -2.84 1.74 -9.50
N VAL A 173 -1.98 2.31 -8.66
CA VAL A 173 -2.12 3.69 -8.17
C VAL A 173 -1.96 4.69 -9.31
N LEU A 174 -0.93 4.55 -10.14
CA LEU A 174 -0.64 5.42 -11.27
C LEU A 174 -1.79 5.45 -12.30
N LEU A 175 -2.42 4.30 -12.55
CA LEU A 175 -3.62 4.19 -13.38
C LEU A 175 -4.82 4.93 -12.76
N GLY A 176 -5.00 4.82 -11.44
CA GLY A 176 -6.07 5.52 -10.72
C GLY A 176 -5.90 7.04 -10.70
N GLU A 177 -4.67 7.53 -10.81
CA GLU A 177 -4.34 8.96 -10.93
C GLU A 177 -4.44 9.50 -12.36
N GLY A 178 -4.79 8.65 -13.35
CA GLY A 178 -4.90 9.06 -14.75
C GLY A 178 -3.59 9.52 -15.38
N LEU A 179 -2.45 9.04 -14.86
CA LEU A 179 -1.14 9.38 -15.39
C LEU A 179 -0.94 8.74 -16.77
N VAL A 180 -0.31 9.48 -17.68
CA VAL A 180 -0.13 9.11 -19.09
C VAL A 180 1.13 8.25 -19.27
N TRP A 181 0.98 7.18 -20.04
CA TRP A 181 2.04 6.20 -20.32
C TRP A 181 2.29 6.18 -21.82
N GLU A 182 3.29 6.91 -22.30
CA GLU A 182 3.67 6.95 -23.72
C GLU A 182 3.98 5.54 -24.27
N GLU A 183 4.42 4.61 -23.42
CA GLU A 183 4.78 3.24 -23.80
C GLU A 183 4.08 2.18 -22.94
N GLY A 184 2.81 2.38 -22.60
CA GLY A 184 2.03 1.46 -21.75
C GLY A 184 2.00 0.01 -22.26
N TRP A 185 2.15 -0.21 -23.57
CA TRP A 185 2.27 -1.53 -24.19
C TRP A 185 3.49 -2.33 -23.70
N ARG A 186 4.58 -1.66 -23.30
CA ARG A 186 5.79 -2.32 -22.77
C ARG A 186 5.53 -2.96 -21.42
N LEU A 187 4.70 -2.33 -20.60
CA LEU A 187 4.26 -2.86 -19.31
C LEU A 187 3.33 -4.04 -19.49
N ILE A 188 2.40 -3.95 -20.45
CA ILE A 188 1.54 -5.08 -20.83
C ILE A 188 2.40 -6.29 -21.19
N SER A 189 3.40 -6.10 -22.06
CA SER A 189 4.31 -7.17 -22.48
C SER A 189 5.10 -7.75 -21.29
N ALA A 190 5.68 -6.88 -20.45
CA ALA A 190 6.44 -7.30 -19.28
C ALA A 190 5.57 -8.09 -18.27
N LEU A 191 4.36 -7.60 -17.98
CA LEU A 191 3.41 -8.27 -17.10
C LEU A 191 2.95 -9.60 -17.68
N LEU A 192 2.58 -9.69 -18.96
CA LEU A 192 2.18 -10.95 -19.58
C LEU A 192 3.31 -11.99 -19.52
N ASN A 193 4.55 -11.59 -19.79
CA ASN A 193 5.71 -12.48 -19.68
C ASN A 193 5.94 -12.95 -18.23
N ARG A 194 5.75 -12.06 -17.25
CA ARG A 194 5.94 -12.39 -15.82
C ARG A 194 4.79 -13.23 -15.26
N LEU A 195 3.61 -13.19 -15.88
CA LEU A 195 2.40 -13.89 -15.41
C LEU A 195 2.59 -15.40 -15.31
N ALA A 196 3.34 -16.00 -16.24
CA ALA A 196 3.60 -17.43 -16.25
C ALA A 196 4.55 -17.90 -15.12
N SER A 197 5.52 -17.06 -14.74
CA SER A 197 6.54 -17.42 -13.74
C SER A 197 6.20 -16.97 -12.32
N ALA A 198 5.31 -15.98 -12.15
CA ALA A 198 4.97 -15.42 -10.84
C ALA A 198 4.14 -16.36 -9.96
N LYS A 199 4.25 -16.22 -8.64
CA LYS A 199 3.37 -16.93 -7.68
C LYS A 199 1.93 -16.47 -7.80
N SER A 200 1.00 -17.32 -7.35
CA SER A 200 -0.45 -17.12 -7.46
C SER A 200 -0.93 -15.75 -6.96
N ALA A 201 -0.40 -15.26 -5.84
CA ALA A 201 -0.77 -13.96 -5.29
C ALA A 201 -0.47 -12.80 -6.26
N ASN A 202 0.73 -12.80 -6.87
CA ASN A 202 1.12 -11.81 -7.85
C ASN A 202 0.31 -11.97 -9.14
N ARG A 203 0.10 -13.20 -9.63
CA ARG A 203 -0.74 -13.44 -10.81
C ARG A 203 -2.15 -12.84 -10.66
N LEU A 204 -2.79 -13.08 -9.51
CA LEU A 204 -4.12 -12.54 -9.22
C LEU A 204 -4.13 -11.01 -9.19
N LYS A 205 -3.06 -10.38 -8.69
CA LYS A 205 -2.93 -8.92 -8.67
C LYS A 205 -2.63 -8.32 -10.05
N MET A 206 -1.92 -9.04 -10.92
CA MET A 206 -1.59 -8.59 -12.28
C MET A 206 -2.80 -8.53 -13.20
N ILE A 207 -3.74 -9.47 -13.07
CA ILE A 207 -4.93 -9.56 -13.94
C ILE A 207 -5.74 -8.25 -14.00
N PRO A 208 -6.16 -7.62 -12.88
CA PRO A 208 -6.90 -6.36 -12.96
C PRO A 208 -6.07 -5.20 -13.50
N VAL A 209 -4.76 -5.17 -13.23
CA VAL A 209 -3.85 -4.15 -13.78
C VAL A 209 -3.70 -4.29 -15.30
N LEU A 210 -3.51 -5.51 -15.80
CA LEU A 210 -3.48 -5.82 -17.23
C LEU A 210 -4.77 -5.41 -17.93
N ARG A 211 -5.93 -5.69 -17.32
CA ARG A 211 -7.23 -5.26 -17.84
C ARG A 211 -7.32 -3.74 -17.94
N SER A 212 -6.91 -3.04 -16.88
CA SER A 212 -6.95 -1.57 -16.80
C SER A 212 -6.01 -0.91 -17.81
N LEU A 213 -4.80 -1.44 -17.98
CA LEU A 213 -3.85 -0.98 -19.02
C LEU A 213 -4.41 -1.19 -20.43
N ALA A 214 -5.01 -2.36 -20.70
CA ALA A 214 -5.58 -2.67 -22.00
C ALA A 214 -6.79 -1.79 -22.35
N SER A 215 -7.56 -1.34 -21.35
CA SER A 215 -8.67 -0.39 -21.56
C SER A 215 -8.23 1.07 -21.62
N TYR A 216 -6.98 1.38 -21.25
CA TYR A 216 -6.51 2.77 -21.13
C TYR A 216 -6.39 3.49 -22.49
N SER A 217 -5.97 2.78 -23.55
CA SER A 217 -5.86 3.35 -24.89
C SER A 217 -6.11 2.31 -25.98
N THR A 218 -6.47 2.77 -27.18
CA THR A 218 -6.65 1.90 -28.35
C THR A 218 -5.35 1.18 -28.72
N GLU A 219 -4.20 1.85 -28.59
CA GLU A 219 -2.89 1.25 -28.83
C GLU A 219 -2.58 0.12 -27.83
N ASN A 220 -2.81 0.36 -26.54
CA ASN A 220 -2.66 -0.66 -25.50
C ASN A 220 -3.58 -1.86 -25.73
N LYS A 221 -4.82 -1.61 -26.19
CA LYS A 221 -5.77 -2.67 -26.54
C LYS A 221 -5.26 -3.54 -27.69
N VAL A 222 -4.66 -2.93 -28.72
CA VAL A 222 -4.06 -3.66 -29.85
C VAL A 222 -2.85 -4.45 -29.37
N ALA A 223 -1.94 -3.83 -28.60
CA ALA A 223 -0.78 -4.52 -28.04
C ALA A 223 -1.20 -5.74 -27.19
N PHE A 224 -2.17 -5.57 -26.30
CA PHE A 224 -2.70 -6.66 -25.47
C PHE A 224 -3.20 -7.85 -26.30
N ARG A 225 -3.88 -7.58 -27.43
CA ARG A 225 -4.32 -8.64 -28.37
C ARG A 225 -3.14 -9.36 -29.02
N VAL A 226 -2.17 -8.59 -29.53
CA VAL A 226 -0.98 -9.14 -30.19
C VAL A 226 -0.17 -10.03 -29.24
N TYR A 227 0.02 -9.60 -27.99
CA TYR A 227 0.79 -10.36 -27.01
C TYR A 227 0.05 -11.56 -26.42
N LEU A 228 -1.28 -11.66 -26.54
CA LEU A 228 -2.05 -12.83 -26.15
C LEU A 228 -2.20 -13.89 -27.25
N CYS A 229 -2.03 -13.53 -28.52
CA CYS A 229 -2.08 -14.48 -29.65
C CYS A 229 -1.21 -15.75 -29.46
N PRO A 230 -0.01 -15.70 -28.86
CA PRO A 230 0.78 -16.90 -28.59
C PRO A 230 0.20 -17.82 -27.51
N PHE A 231 -0.68 -17.33 -26.63
CA PHE A 231 -1.05 -18.01 -25.38
C PHE A 231 -2.44 -18.66 -25.39
N HIS A 232 -3.21 -18.59 -26.49
CA HIS A 232 -4.57 -19.15 -26.59
C HIS A 232 -5.50 -18.81 -25.40
N PHE A 233 -5.35 -17.61 -24.81
CA PHE A 233 -6.23 -17.15 -23.73
C PHE A 233 -7.55 -16.62 -24.32
N ASP A 234 -8.68 -17.16 -23.85
CA ASP A 234 -10.01 -16.70 -24.26
C ASP A 234 -10.27 -15.27 -23.77
N PHE A 235 -10.40 -14.36 -24.74
CA PHE A 235 -10.59 -12.92 -24.53
C PHE A 235 -11.88 -12.58 -23.75
N HIS A 236 -12.85 -13.50 -23.71
CA HIS A 236 -14.13 -13.32 -23.04
C HIS A 236 -14.07 -13.36 -21.51
N ILE A 237 -13.05 -13.97 -20.91
CA ILE A 237 -12.93 -14.08 -19.44
C ILE A 237 -12.45 -12.75 -18.81
N ILE A 238 -11.86 -11.86 -19.60
CA ILE A 238 -11.21 -10.64 -19.10
C ILE A 238 -12.08 -9.39 -19.33
N GLN A 239 -13.15 -9.44 -20.13
CA GLN A 239 -13.99 -8.28 -20.43
C GLN A 239 -15.27 -8.15 -19.57
N SER A 240 -15.52 -9.07 -18.63
CA SER A 240 -16.66 -9.02 -17.71
C SER A 240 -16.34 -8.29 -16.41
#